data_AF-A0A378TXU8-F1
#
_entry.id   AF-A0A378TXU8-F1
#
_cell.length_a   1.000
_cell.length_b   1.000
_cell.length_c   1.000
_cell.angle_alpha   90.00
_cell.angle_beta   90.00
_cell.angle_gamma   90.00
#
_symmetry.space_group_name_H-M   'P 1'
#
loop_
_entity.id
_entity.type
_entity.pdbx_description
1 polymer ?
#
loop_
_entity_poly.entity_id
_entity_poly.type
_entity_poly.pdbx_seq_one_letter_code
_entity_poly.pdbx_strand_id
1 'polypeptide(L)'
;MKMKWLALVTAAALGLTACGNKDKQASAPAPDAPAQTASGNTAGTPAPADKQAEEAKPVVSSGNFLADAAALQAAEDALKALPQFGGKPVNIFQNIHFYGGERPRIIAEIQDPNNPDNIDHYEFEDGKWSEPQPVRISGGGNMKDNVFPLAEIKFADIAKITQVFNEKAKEVNAEGAELDHVYYSLFVPTGKTKWYTSNLSTDRAEYEFEFNKDGSLKSFKKR
;
A
#
# COMPACT_ATOMS: atom_id res chain seq x y z
N MET A 1 -3.65 -7.84 49.66
CA MET A 1 -2.26 -8.16 50.03
C MET A 1 -1.38 -7.00 49.61
N LYS A 2 -0.64 -6.41 50.55
CA LYS A 2 0.42 -5.42 50.28
C LYS A 2 1.75 -6.17 50.32
N MET A 3 2.63 -5.98 49.34
CA MET A 3 4.06 -6.25 49.51
C MET A 3 4.88 -5.22 48.73
N LYS A 4 5.84 -4.66 49.46
CA LYS A 4 6.72 -3.54 49.14
C LYS A 4 7.89 -3.96 48.23
N TRP A 5 8.18 -3.09 47.26
CA TRP A 5 9.47 -2.46 46.92
C TRP A 5 10.78 -3.26 47.05
N LEU A 6 11.59 -3.23 45.97
CA LEU A 6 13.00 -2.86 46.06
C LEU A 6 13.46 -2.20 44.75
N ALA A 7 14.16 -1.07 44.87
CA ALA A 7 14.87 -0.35 43.83
C ALA A 7 16.39 -0.46 44.06
N LEU A 8 17.18 0.18 43.17
CA LEU A 8 18.64 0.46 43.17
C LEU A 8 19.52 -0.59 42.44
N VAL A 9 20.53 -0.26 41.62
CA VAL A 9 21.36 0.94 41.41
C VAL A 9 21.84 1.02 39.94
N THR A 10 22.04 2.25 39.46
CA THR A 10 22.73 2.72 38.24
C THR A 10 24.22 2.37 38.12
N ALA A 11 24.74 2.29 36.88
CA ALA A 11 26.13 2.63 36.56
C ALA A 11 26.20 3.43 35.25
N ALA A 12 26.65 4.68 35.36
CA ALA A 12 27.05 5.54 34.25
C ALA A 12 28.57 5.47 34.09
N ALA A 13 29.06 5.47 32.85
CA ALA A 13 30.45 5.82 32.54
C ALA A 13 30.47 6.73 31.32
N LEU A 14 30.99 7.94 31.55
CA LEU A 14 31.31 8.99 30.59
C LEU A 14 32.65 8.67 29.89
N GLY A 15 32.76 9.06 28.62
CA GLY A 15 34.02 9.24 27.92
C GLY A 15 33.92 10.42 26.95
N LEU A 16 34.56 11.54 27.31
CA LEU A 16 34.76 12.74 26.51
C LEU A 16 36.27 12.89 26.23
N THR A 17 36.66 13.18 24.99
CA THR A 17 37.89 13.86 24.50
C THR A 17 37.95 13.67 22.97
N ALA A 18 38.46 14.52 22.09
CA ALA A 18 38.96 15.90 22.07
C ALA A 18 39.30 16.25 20.60
N CYS A 19 39.55 17.54 20.34
CA CYS A 19 39.77 18.25 19.07
C CYS A 19 41.01 17.87 18.23
N GLY A 20 41.00 18.23 16.94
CA GLY A 20 42.02 19.14 16.38
C GLY A 20 42.88 18.72 15.16
N ASN A 21 42.98 19.68 14.21
CA ASN A 21 43.91 19.91 13.07
C ASN A 21 43.77 19.08 11.77
N LYS A 22 43.51 19.64 10.58
CA LYS A 22 44.13 20.74 9.77
C LYS A 22 45.61 20.54 9.42
N ASP A 23 45.88 20.30 8.14
CA ASP A 23 46.86 20.99 7.28
C ASP A 23 46.62 20.55 5.82
N LYS A 24 46.14 21.43 4.92
CA LYS A 24 46.85 22.39 4.05
C LYS A 24 47.25 21.79 2.68
N GLN A 25 46.80 22.45 1.60
CA GLN A 25 47.61 23.10 0.54
C GLN A 25 46.67 23.42 -0.67
N ALA A 26 46.12 24.64 -0.78
CA ALA A 26 46.61 25.81 -1.54
C ALA A 26 46.95 25.46 -3.02
N SER A 27 46.15 25.84 -4.03
CA SER A 27 45.88 27.17 -4.64
C SER A 27 46.55 27.27 -6.02
N ALA A 28 45.77 27.66 -7.03
CA ALA A 28 46.09 27.93 -8.44
C ALA A 28 47.09 29.12 -8.63
N PRO A 29 47.47 29.64 -9.84
CA PRO A 29 46.68 29.82 -11.08
C PRO A 29 47.42 29.67 -12.45
N ALA A 30 46.66 29.84 -13.54
CA ALA A 30 47.08 30.03 -14.94
C ALA A 30 47.70 31.45 -15.18
N PRO A 31 48.16 31.91 -16.38
CA PRO A 31 47.37 31.97 -17.64
C PRO A 31 48.15 31.96 -19.01
N ASP A 32 47.36 32.13 -20.08
CA ASP A 32 47.61 32.73 -21.41
C ASP A 32 48.03 31.91 -22.65
N ALA A 33 47.22 32.13 -23.70
CA ALA A 33 47.31 31.67 -25.10
C ALA A 33 48.03 32.74 -25.98
N PRO A 34 48.29 32.54 -27.31
CA PRO A 34 47.23 32.62 -28.34
C PRO A 34 47.42 31.83 -29.69
N ALA A 35 46.29 31.75 -30.43
CA ALA A 35 46.08 31.81 -31.90
C ALA A 35 46.15 30.58 -32.86
N GLN A 36 44.96 30.26 -33.39
CA GLN A 36 44.51 29.98 -34.79
C GLN A 36 45.02 28.77 -35.62
N THR A 37 44.12 27.88 -36.06
CA THR A 37 43.49 27.87 -37.43
C THR A 37 42.60 26.64 -37.73
N ALA A 38 41.52 26.91 -38.48
CA ALA A 38 40.84 26.09 -39.52
C ALA A 38 39.97 24.83 -39.21
N SER A 39 38.67 25.02 -39.49
CA SER A 39 37.79 24.22 -40.39
C SER A 39 37.28 22.82 -40.00
N GLY A 40 35.94 22.64 -40.03
CA GLY A 40 35.32 21.34 -40.32
C GLY A 40 34.00 21.02 -39.61
N ASN A 41 32.89 21.16 -40.35
CA ASN A 41 31.65 20.36 -40.35
C ASN A 41 30.93 19.90 -39.05
N THR A 42 29.67 20.33 -38.97
CA THR A 42 28.44 19.52 -38.79
C THR A 42 28.37 18.47 -37.68
N ALA A 43 27.66 18.78 -36.60
CA ALA A 43 26.81 17.82 -35.89
C ALA A 43 25.79 18.58 -35.03
N GLY A 44 24.51 18.31 -35.25
CA GLY A 44 23.40 18.91 -34.53
C GLY A 44 23.41 18.56 -33.05
N THR A 45 23.09 19.57 -32.24
CA THR A 45 22.74 19.47 -30.83
C THR A 45 21.52 18.55 -30.65
N PRO A 46 21.59 17.47 -29.86
CA PRO A 46 20.40 16.92 -29.23
C PRO A 46 20.15 17.73 -27.96
N ALA A 47 19.01 18.41 -27.90
CA ALA A 47 18.49 19.01 -26.68
C ALA A 47 18.32 17.92 -25.60
N PRO A 48 18.57 18.23 -24.31
CA PRO A 48 18.22 17.33 -23.24
C PRO A 48 16.68 17.22 -23.18
N ALA A 49 16.17 16.02 -23.44
CA ALA A 49 14.78 15.69 -23.20
C ALA A 49 14.60 15.55 -21.68
N ASP A 50 14.16 16.63 -21.04
CA ASP A 50 13.52 16.58 -19.73
C ASP A 50 12.25 15.73 -19.86
N LYS A 51 12.39 14.42 -19.63
CA LYS A 51 11.25 13.56 -19.31
C LYS A 51 10.86 13.86 -17.87
N GLN A 52 10.06 14.91 -17.72
CA GLN A 52 9.29 15.15 -16.52
C GLN A 52 8.38 13.93 -16.34
N ALA A 53 8.65 13.14 -15.30
CA ALA A 53 7.74 12.09 -14.88
C ALA A 53 6.38 12.75 -14.64
N GLU A 54 5.38 12.30 -15.39
CA GLU A 54 4.00 12.74 -15.21
C GLU A 54 3.54 12.18 -13.87
N GLU A 55 3.66 13.02 -12.84
CA GLU A 55 3.15 12.75 -11.50
C GLU A 55 1.64 12.50 -11.64
N ALA A 56 1.23 11.24 -11.43
CA ALA A 56 -0.16 10.84 -11.57
C ALA A 56 -1.04 11.73 -10.70
N LYS A 57 -1.99 12.44 -11.32
CA LYS A 57 -2.92 13.30 -10.58
C LYS A 57 -3.63 12.47 -9.50
N PRO A 58 -3.79 13.00 -8.27
CA PRO A 58 -4.48 12.29 -7.22
C PRO A 58 -5.93 12.02 -7.63
N VAL A 59 -6.32 10.74 -7.56
CA VAL A 59 -7.69 10.30 -7.87
C VAL A 59 -8.51 10.37 -6.59
N VAL A 60 -9.36 11.40 -6.48
CA VAL A 60 -10.32 11.55 -5.39
C VAL A 60 -11.70 11.13 -5.87
N SER A 61 -12.31 10.16 -5.17
CA SER A 61 -13.68 9.71 -5.47
C SER A 61 -14.68 10.73 -4.94
N SER A 62 -15.69 11.07 -5.75
CA SER A 62 -16.81 11.92 -5.35
C SER A 62 -17.99 11.05 -4.87
N GLY A 63 -17.85 10.42 -3.70
CA GLY A 63 -18.88 9.53 -3.12
C GLY A 63 -18.28 8.41 -2.28
N ASN A 64 -19.05 7.33 -2.05
CA ASN A 64 -18.52 6.13 -1.41
C ASN A 64 -17.47 5.50 -2.33
N PHE A 65 -16.21 5.53 -1.90
CA PHE A 65 -15.07 5.02 -2.64
C PHE A 65 -15.22 3.55 -3.04
N LEU A 66 -15.89 2.73 -2.21
CA LEU A 66 -16.13 1.31 -2.51
C LEU A 66 -17.14 1.08 -3.62
N ALA A 67 -17.91 2.10 -4.02
CA ALA A 67 -18.80 2.06 -5.18
C ALA A 67 -18.15 2.58 -6.47
N ASP A 68 -16.96 3.17 -6.38
CA ASP A 68 -16.27 3.81 -7.50
C ASP A 68 -15.25 2.87 -8.14
N ALA A 69 -15.71 2.07 -9.11
CA ALA A 69 -14.87 1.11 -9.81
C ALA A 69 -13.65 1.75 -10.49
N ALA A 70 -13.78 2.99 -10.96
CA ALA A 70 -12.69 3.69 -11.65
C ALA A 70 -11.62 4.16 -10.66
N ALA A 71 -12.03 4.73 -9.52
CA ALA A 71 -11.09 5.11 -8.46
C ALA A 71 -10.37 3.89 -7.86
N LEU A 72 -11.09 2.79 -7.66
CA LEU A 72 -10.53 1.52 -7.20
C LEU A 72 -9.51 0.95 -8.20
N GLN A 73 -9.83 0.95 -9.50
CA GLN A 73 -8.89 0.51 -10.54
C GLN A 73 -7.66 1.41 -10.58
N ALA A 74 -7.84 2.73 -10.49
CA ALA A 74 -6.72 3.66 -10.49
C ALA A 74 -5.80 3.46 -9.27
N ALA A 75 -6.35 3.15 -8.10
CA ALA A 75 -5.57 2.82 -6.91
C ALA A 75 -4.77 1.51 -7.10
N GLU A 76 -5.35 0.50 -7.74
CA GLU A 76 -4.66 -0.76 -8.08
C GLU A 76 -3.51 -0.52 -9.08
N ASP A 77 -3.77 0.25 -10.13
CA ASP A 77 -2.78 0.56 -11.16
C ASP A 77 -1.62 1.37 -10.56
N ALA A 78 -1.93 2.36 -9.72
CA ALA A 78 -0.94 3.14 -8.99
C ALA A 78 -0.09 2.27 -8.05
N LEU A 79 -0.70 1.30 -7.36
CA LEU A 79 0.04 0.37 -6.51
C LEU A 79 1.05 -0.44 -7.32
N LYS A 80 0.60 -1.02 -8.44
CA LYS A 80 1.46 -1.85 -9.31
C LYS A 80 2.57 -1.05 -10.00
N ALA A 81 2.35 0.24 -10.21
CA ALA A 81 3.32 1.15 -10.82
C ALA A 81 4.39 1.66 -9.84
N LEU A 82 4.29 1.33 -8.55
CA LEU A 82 5.26 1.77 -7.54
C LEU A 82 6.70 1.32 -7.92
N PRO A 83 7.69 2.23 -7.92
CA PRO A 83 9.04 1.93 -8.42
C PRO A 83 9.73 0.74 -7.75
N GLN A 84 9.52 0.55 -6.44
CA GLN A 84 10.10 -0.54 -5.65
C GLN A 84 9.65 -1.93 -6.11
N PHE A 85 8.48 -2.04 -6.75
CA PHE A 85 8.03 -3.29 -7.34
C PHE A 85 8.67 -3.57 -8.70
N GLY A 86 9.14 -2.53 -9.41
CA GLY A 86 9.87 -2.69 -10.68
C GLY A 86 9.09 -3.49 -11.73
N GLY A 87 7.76 -3.44 -11.70
CA GLY A 87 6.88 -4.23 -12.57
C GLY A 87 6.79 -5.74 -12.25
N LYS A 88 7.39 -6.20 -11.13
CA LYS A 88 7.27 -7.58 -10.66
C LYS A 88 5.86 -7.86 -10.11
N PRO A 89 5.44 -9.15 -10.07
CA PRO A 89 4.19 -9.53 -9.41
C PRO A 89 4.17 -9.08 -7.94
N VAL A 90 3.02 -8.55 -7.51
CA VAL A 90 2.77 -8.12 -6.14
C VAL A 90 2.11 -9.24 -5.35
N ASN A 91 2.64 -9.57 -4.18
CA ASN A 91 2.07 -10.55 -3.26
C ASN A 91 1.64 -9.86 -1.98
N ILE A 92 0.37 -10.04 -1.60
CA ILE A 92 -0.21 -9.48 -0.38
C ILE A 92 0.03 -10.44 0.78
N PHE A 93 0.53 -9.92 1.89
CA PHE A 93 0.65 -10.66 3.14
C PHE A 93 -0.70 -10.73 3.85
N GLN A 94 -1.27 -11.93 3.83
CA GLN A 94 -2.51 -12.36 4.48
C GLN A 94 -3.79 -11.59 4.12
N ASN A 95 -3.84 -10.26 4.21
CA ASN A 95 -5.06 -9.48 4.05
C ASN A 95 -4.82 -8.16 3.28
N ILE A 96 -5.89 -7.66 2.66
CA ILE A 96 -5.98 -6.29 2.13
C ILE A 96 -7.35 -5.72 2.49
N HIS A 97 -7.37 -4.49 2.98
CA HIS A 97 -8.57 -3.81 3.52
C HIS A 97 -8.91 -2.56 2.72
N PHE A 98 -10.19 -2.34 2.47
CA PHE A 98 -10.73 -1.20 1.71
C PHE A 98 -11.82 -0.53 2.53
N TYR A 99 -11.73 0.79 2.70
CA TYR A 99 -12.66 1.59 3.49
C TYR A 99 -13.35 2.65 2.61
N GLY A 100 -14.68 2.75 2.69
CA GLY A 100 -15.53 3.58 1.83
C GLY A 100 -16.19 4.81 2.47
N GLY A 101 -16.20 4.87 3.80
CA GLY A 101 -16.87 5.93 4.57
C GLY A 101 -16.12 7.27 4.56
N GLU A 102 -16.22 8.03 5.65
CA GLU A 102 -15.71 9.42 5.76
C GLU A 102 -14.21 9.58 5.46
N ARG A 103 -13.42 8.53 5.69
CA ARG A 103 -11.97 8.50 5.43
C ARG A 103 -11.64 7.30 4.53
N PRO A 104 -11.82 7.45 3.20
CA PRO A 104 -11.52 6.39 2.25
C PRO A 104 -10.04 6.05 2.24
N ARG A 105 -9.73 4.77 2.34
CA ARG A 105 -8.34 4.29 2.29
C ARG A 105 -8.25 2.82 1.91
N ILE A 106 -7.08 2.41 1.43
CA ILE A 106 -6.71 1.00 1.26
C ILE A 106 -5.50 0.72 2.13
N ILE A 107 -5.53 -0.40 2.87
CA ILE A 107 -4.39 -0.83 3.69
C ILE A 107 -3.99 -2.23 3.26
N ALA A 108 -2.70 -2.40 2.95
CA ALA A 108 -2.12 -3.67 2.58
C ALA A 108 -0.74 -3.85 3.22
N GLU A 109 -0.47 -5.06 3.66
CA GLU A 109 0.88 -5.52 3.94
C GLU A 109 1.36 -6.30 2.72
N ILE A 110 2.53 -5.96 2.18
CA ILE A 110 2.98 -6.45 0.88
C ILE A 110 4.39 -7.00 1.02
N GLN A 111 4.61 -8.17 0.42
CA GLN A 111 5.94 -8.78 0.36
C GLN A 111 6.86 -7.99 -0.57
N ASP A 112 8.05 -7.66 -0.10
CA ASP A 112 9.08 -7.03 -0.95
C ASP A 112 9.51 -8.02 -2.05
N PRO A 113 9.30 -7.71 -3.34
CA PRO A 113 9.65 -8.61 -4.43
C PRO A 113 11.17 -8.69 -4.71
N ASN A 114 11.98 -7.92 -3.99
CA ASN A 114 13.45 -7.98 -4.01
C ASN A 114 14.00 -8.75 -2.81
N ASN A 115 13.27 -8.78 -1.69
CA ASN A 115 13.57 -9.57 -0.51
C ASN A 115 12.30 -10.27 0.02
N PRO A 116 11.99 -11.49 -0.45
CA PRO A 116 10.73 -12.16 -0.11
C PRO A 116 10.50 -12.45 1.37
N ASP A 117 11.51 -12.33 2.24
CA ASP A 117 11.35 -12.48 3.69
C ASP A 117 10.88 -11.18 4.38
N ASN A 118 10.87 -10.05 3.67
CA ASN A 118 10.44 -8.75 4.16
C ASN A 118 8.99 -8.46 3.77
N ILE A 119 8.27 -7.83 4.70
CA ILE A 119 6.94 -7.28 4.50
C ILE A 119 6.98 -5.79 4.81
N ASP A 120 6.37 -5.00 3.94
CA ASP A 120 6.18 -3.56 4.12
C ASP A 120 4.69 -3.24 4.17
N HIS A 121 4.33 -2.26 4.99
CA HIS A 121 3.00 -1.69 5.08
C HIS A 121 2.83 -0.56 4.08
N TYR A 122 1.66 -0.54 3.45
CA TYR A 122 1.23 0.44 2.48
C TYR A 122 -0.18 0.95 2.80
N GLU A 123 -0.35 2.26 2.75
CA GLU A 123 -1.65 2.93 2.87
C GLU A 123 -1.91 3.79 1.63
N PHE A 124 -3.07 3.60 1.01
CA PHE A 124 -3.59 4.50 -0.01
C PHE A 124 -4.56 5.46 0.63
N GLU A 125 -4.29 6.75 0.53
CA GLU A 125 -5.16 7.81 1.03
C GLU A 125 -4.94 9.08 0.20
N ASP A 126 -5.97 9.91 0.05
CA ASP A 126 -5.91 11.17 -0.72
C ASP A 126 -5.37 10.99 -2.15
N GLY A 127 -5.69 9.85 -2.77
CA GLY A 127 -5.32 9.55 -4.16
C GLY A 127 -3.89 9.07 -4.36
N LYS A 128 -3.13 8.77 -3.30
CA LYS A 128 -1.72 8.34 -3.38
C LYS A 128 -1.41 7.19 -2.41
N TRP A 129 -0.43 6.37 -2.79
CA TRP A 129 0.15 5.36 -1.91
C TRP A 129 1.27 5.95 -1.06
N SER A 130 1.41 5.45 0.17
CA SER A 130 2.54 5.75 1.03
C SER A 130 3.85 5.15 0.51
N GLU A 131 4.97 5.68 1.00
CA GLU A 131 6.26 4.99 0.95
C GLU A 131 6.20 3.68 1.76
N PRO A 132 7.00 2.65 1.41
CA PRO A 132 7.00 1.38 2.12
C PRO A 132 7.43 1.56 3.57
N GLN A 133 6.66 1.01 4.51
CA GLN A 133 6.99 1.03 5.94
C GLN A 133 7.31 -0.39 6.43
N PRO A 134 8.56 -0.69 6.82
CA PRO A 134 8.93 -2.04 7.26
C PRO A 134 8.10 -2.58 8.42
N VAL A 135 7.58 -3.80 8.25
CA VAL A 135 6.81 -4.52 9.27
C VAL A 135 7.67 -5.63 9.87
N ARG A 136 7.75 -5.64 11.20
CA ARG A 136 8.41 -6.72 11.92
C ARG A 136 7.50 -7.94 12.00
N ILE A 137 7.80 -8.96 11.20
CA ILE A 137 7.10 -10.24 11.25
C ILE A 137 7.63 -11.11 12.40
N SER A 138 6.73 -11.86 13.02
CA SER A 138 7.04 -12.85 14.04
C SER A 138 6.34 -14.17 13.74
N GLY A 139 6.87 -15.27 14.28
CA GLY A 139 6.41 -16.64 13.99
C GLY A 139 7.44 -17.45 13.21
N GLY A 140 7.29 -18.77 13.21
CA GLY A 140 8.22 -19.71 12.56
C GLY A 140 7.69 -20.31 11.25
N GLY A 141 6.64 -19.75 10.67
CA GLY A 141 6.03 -20.23 9.43
C GLY A 141 6.83 -19.84 8.19
N ASN A 142 6.51 -20.47 7.05
CA ASN A 142 7.13 -20.15 5.77
C ASN A 142 6.43 -18.95 5.13
N MET A 143 7.18 -17.91 4.71
CA MET A 143 6.59 -16.68 4.19
C MET A 143 5.69 -16.91 2.97
N LYS A 144 6.12 -17.79 2.07
CA LYS A 144 5.36 -18.17 0.86
C LYS A 144 3.95 -18.72 1.13
N ASP A 145 3.70 -19.28 2.32
CA ASP A 145 2.39 -19.84 2.70
C ASP A 145 1.48 -18.78 3.35
N ASN A 146 2.02 -17.58 3.61
CA ASN A 146 1.34 -16.45 4.25
C ASN A 146 0.99 -15.32 3.27
N VAL A 147 1.28 -15.50 1.99
CA VAL A 147 1.02 -14.51 0.95
C VAL A 147 0.10 -15.06 -0.13
N PHE A 148 -0.60 -14.17 -0.83
CA PHE A 148 -1.33 -14.51 -2.05
C PHE A 148 -1.03 -13.49 -3.16
N PRO A 149 -1.06 -13.89 -4.45
CA PRO A 149 -0.85 -12.96 -5.56
C PRO A 149 -1.98 -11.94 -5.63
N LEU A 150 -1.65 -10.65 -5.72
CA LEU A 150 -2.64 -9.58 -5.92
C LEU A 150 -3.48 -9.83 -7.18
N ALA A 151 -2.90 -10.46 -8.21
CA ALA A 151 -3.57 -10.80 -9.46
C ALA A 151 -4.77 -11.77 -9.32
N GLU A 152 -4.98 -12.39 -8.14
CA GLU A 152 -6.16 -13.21 -7.87
C GLU A 152 -7.45 -12.40 -7.74
N ILE A 153 -7.35 -11.10 -7.47
CA ILE A 153 -8.47 -10.19 -7.25
C ILE A 153 -8.27 -8.91 -8.06
N LYS A 154 -9.35 -8.14 -8.24
CA LYS A 154 -9.32 -6.79 -8.81
C LYS A 154 -10.01 -5.84 -7.84
N PHE A 155 -9.44 -4.67 -7.62
CA PHE A 155 -10.02 -3.68 -6.70
C PHE A 155 -11.37 -3.21 -7.25
N ALA A 156 -11.51 -3.06 -8.57
CA ALA A 156 -12.75 -2.68 -9.22
C ALA A 156 -13.93 -3.65 -8.93
N ASP A 157 -13.67 -4.92 -8.62
CA ASP A 157 -14.72 -5.89 -8.28
C ASP A 157 -15.41 -5.55 -6.94
N ILE A 158 -14.82 -4.70 -6.10
CA ILE A 158 -15.44 -4.20 -4.87
C ILE A 158 -16.66 -3.34 -5.18
N ALA A 159 -16.67 -2.58 -6.27
CA ALA A 159 -17.85 -1.83 -6.69
C ALA A 159 -19.06 -2.75 -6.96
N LYS A 160 -18.81 -3.95 -7.49
CA LYS A 160 -19.83 -4.98 -7.68
C LYS A 160 -20.30 -5.57 -6.35
N ILE A 161 -19.38 -5.80 -5.40
CA ILE A 161 -19.73 -6.21 -4.03
C ILE A 161 -20.64 -5.17 -3.37
N THR A 162 -20.26 -3.89 -3.45
CA THR A 162 -21.04 -2.76 -2.92
C THR A 162 -22.42 -2.66 -3.56
N GLN A 163 -22.50 -2.83 -4.89
CA GLN A 163 -23.79 -2.87 -5.59
C GLN A 163 -24.69 -3.99 -5.05
N VAL A 164 -24.18 -5.22 -4.96
CA VAL A 164 -24.94 -6.37 -4.46
C VAL A 164 -25.38 -6.16 -3.01
N PHE A 165 -24.50 -5.63 -2.16
CA PHE A 165 -24.84 -5.31 -0.78
C PHE A 165 -26.02 -4.34 -0.72
N ASN A 166 -25.97 -3.25 -1.48
CA ASN A 166 -27.02 -2.23 -1.52
C ASN A 166 -28.35 -2.77 -2.09
N GLU A 167 -28.30 -3.67 -3.07
CA GLU A 167 -29.48 -4.36 -3.59
C GLU A 167 -30.12 -5.26 -2.53
N LYS A 168 -29.31 -6.04 -1.80
CA LYS A 168 -29.80 -6.92 -0.72
C LYS A 168 -30.28 -6.14 0.51
N ALA A 169 -29.68 -5.00 0.80
CA ALA A 169 -30.15 -4.08 1.83
C ALA A 169 -31.61 -3.67 1.58
N LYS A 170 -31.93 -3.28 0.34
CA LYS A 170 -33.28 -2.93 -0.09
C LYS A 170 -34.24 -4.12 -0.03
N GLU A 171 -33.79 -5.30 -0.48
CA GLU A 171 -34.61 -6.53 -0.51
C GLU A 171 -35.15 -6.92 0.86
N VAL A 172 -34.38 -6.71 1.93
CA VAL A 172 -34.78 -7.09 3.30
C VAL A 172 -35.15 -5.88 4.16
N ASN A 173 -35.28 -4.69 3.58
CA ASN A 173 -35.61 -3.43 4.26
C ASN A 173 -34.63 -3.06 5.39
N ALA A 174 -33.33 -3.25 5.17
CA ALA A 174 -32.29 -2.73 6.05
C ALA A 174 -32.02 -1.25 5.72
N GLU A 175 -32.87 -0.37 6.24
CA GLU A 175 -32.76 1.07 6.01
C GLU A 175 -31.45 1.64 6.58
N GLY A 176 -30.80 2.53 5.82
CA GLY A 176 -29.55 3.18 6.23
C GLY A 176 -28.31 2.28 6.23
N ALA A 177 -28.43 1.01 5.84
CA ALA A 177 -27.28 0.13 5.70
C ALA A 177 -26.38 0.62 4.55
N GLU A 178 -25.11 0.85 4.87
CA GLU A 178 -24.06 1.18 3.92
C GLU A 178 -22.88 0.23 4.13
N LEU A 179 -22.24 -0.15 3.02
CA LEU A 179 -20.99 -0.90 3.07
C LEU A 179 -19.82 0.08 3.12
N ASP A 180 -19.14 0.10 4.26
CA ASP A 180 -18.03 1.01 4.55
C ASP A 180 -16.67 0.29 4.68
N HIS A 181 -16.68 -1.04 4.77
CA HIS A 181 -15.48 -1.88 4.85
C HIS A 181 -15.63 -3.20 4.09
N VAL A 182 -14.65 -3.49 3.25
CA VAL A 182 -14.48 -4.78 2.57
C VAL A 182 -13.04 -5.21 2.74
N TYR A 183 -12.80 -6.50 2.98
CA TYR A 183 -11.44 -7.03 2.96
C TYR A 183 -11.35 -8.41 2.34
N TYR A 184 -10.23 -8.68 1.68
CA TYR A 184 -9.89 -10.00 1.18
C TYR A 184 -8.84 -10.60 2.10
N SER A 185 -9.04 -11.86 2.50
CA SER A 185 -8.17 -12.50 3.49
C SER A 185 -7.85 -13.94 3.13
N LEU A 186 -6.59 -14.30 3.36
CA LEU A 186 -6.03 -15.65 3.32
C LEU A 186 -6.11 -16.28 4.71
N PHE A 187 -6.86 -17.37 4.81
CA PHE A 187 -6.80 -18.25 5.96
C PHE A 187 -5.60 -19.20 5.83
N VAL A 188 -4.47 -18.79 6.41
CA VAL A 188 -3.17 -19.48 6.32
C VAL A 188 -3.26 -21.00 6.60
N PRO A 189 -3.98 -21.49 7.63
CA PRO A 189 -4.02 -22.93 7.91
C PRO A 189 -4.57 -23.81 6.78
N THR A 190 -5.41 -23.26 5.89
CA THR A 190 -5.98 -24.03 4.76
C THR A 190 -5.66 -23.45 3.40
N GLY A 191 -4.91 -22.35 3.32
CA GLY A 191 -4.65 -21.62 2.07
C GLY A 191 -5.91 -21.05 1.39
N LYS A 192 -7.04 -20.94 2.10
CA LYS A 192 -8.30 -20.50 1.49
C LYS A 192 -8.38 -18.98 1.54
N THR A 193 -8.73 -18.37 0.42
CA THR A 193 -8.96 -16.94 0.30
C THR A 193 -10.43 -16.61 0.13
N LYS A 194 -10.91 -15.52 0.72
CA LYS A 194 -12.27 -15.01 0.48
C LYS A 194 -12.42 -13.53 0.80
N TRP A 195 -13.44 -12.93 0.21
CA TRP A 195 -13.96 -11.62 0.59
C TRP A 195 -14.77 -11.69 1.88
N TYR A 196 -14.69 -10.61 2.65
CA TYR A 196 -15.46 -10.36 3.85
C TYR A 196 -16.05 -8.95 3.77
N THR A 197 -17.30 -8.84 4.21
CA THR A 197 -18.04 -7.58 4.35
C THR A 197 -18.65 -7.53 5.75
N SER A 198 -19.21 -6.39 6.13
CA SER A 198 -20.19 -6.37 7.22
C SER A 198 -21.38 -7.29 6.88
N ASN A 199 -22.00 -7.84 7.93
CA ASN A 199 -23.33 -8.44 7.81
C ASN A 199 -24.35 -7.34 7.53
N LEU A 200 -25.44 -7.71 6.89
CA LEU A 200 -26.61 -6.84 6.81
C LEU A 200 -27.55 -7.16 7.97
N SER A 201 -27.95 -6.16 8.74
CA SER A 201 -28.80 -6.33 9.92
C SER A 201 -30.12 -5.58 9.78
N THR A 202 -31.17 -6.17 10.34
CA THR A 202 -32.51 -5.60 10.52
C THR A 202 -32.93 -5.81 11.97
N ASP A 203 -34.05 -5.24 12.40
CA ASP A 203 -34.60 -5.47 13.75
C ASP A 203 -34.87 -6.94 14.10
N ARG A 204 -34.94 -7.82 13.09
CA ARG A 204 -35.44 -9.21 13.24
C ARG A 204 -34.49 -10.28 12.69
N ALA A 205 -33.37 -9.90 12.08
CA ALA A 205 -32.48 -10.82 11.39
C ALA A 205 -31.13 -10.17 11.06
N GLU A 206 -30.09 -11.00 11.03
CA GLU A 206 -28.84 -10.71 10.34
C GLU A 206 -28.72 -11.59 9.09
N TYR A 207 -28.01 -11.06 8.09
CA TYR A 207 -27.76 -11.73 6.84
C TYR A 207 -26.25 -11.69 6.53
N GLU A 208 -25.72 -12.85 6.20
CA GLU A 208 -24.33 -13.05 5.83
C GLU A 208 -24.20 -13.15 4.31
N PHE A 209 -23.14 -12.54 3.78
CA PHE A 209 -22.74 -12.64 2.40
C PHE A 209 -21.55 -13.60 2.25
N GLU A 210 -21.57 -14.39 1.18
CA GLU A 210 -20.37 -14.96 0.59
C GLU A 210 -20.25 -14.44 -0.84
N PHE A 211 -19.05 -14.04 -1.24
CA PHE A 211 -18.72 -13.60 -2.60
C PHE A 211 -17.68 -14.52 -3.23
N ASN A 212 -17.75 -14.65 -4.56
CA ASN A 212 -16.68 -15.21 -5.36
C ASN A 212 -15.55 -14.18 -5.53
N LYS A 213 -14.38 -14.62 -6.00
CA LYS A 213 -13.21 -13.73 -6.17
C LYS A 213 -13.49 -12.53 -7.09
N ASP A 214 -14.32 -12.72 -8.11
CA ASP A 214 -14.76 -11.70 -9.08
C ASP A 214 -15.86 -10.76 -8.57
N GLY A 215 -16.09 -10.73 -7.25
CA GLY A 215 -17.11 -9.93 -6.59
C GLY A 215 -18.57 -10.37 -6.86
N SER A 216 -18.81 -11.47 -7.58
CA SER A 216 -20.19 -11.99 -7.75
C SER A 216 -20.71 -12.63 -6.46
N LEU A 217 -22.02 -12.46 -6.21
CA LEU A 217 -22.67 -13.06 -5.05
C LEU A 217 -22.63 -14.59 -5.16
N LYS A 218 -22.04 -15.24 -4.16
CA LYS A 218 -22.05 -16.70 -4.02
C LYS A 218 -23.19 -17.17 -3.15
N SER A 219 -23.45 -16.51 -2.03
CA SER A 219 -24.63 -16.77 -1.21
C SER A 219 -25.01 -15.57 -0.35
N PHE A 220 -26.32 -15.44 -0.09
CA PHE A 220 -26.89 -14.50 0.87
C PHE A 220 -27.82 -15.30 1.79
N LYS A 221 -27.50 -15.38 3.08
CA LYS A 221 -28.19 -16.27 4.02
C LYS A 221 -28.57 -15.52 5.29
N LYS A 222 -29.81 -15.73 5.72
CA LYS A 222 -30.25 -15.33 7.06
C LYS A 222 -29.57 -16.21 8.12
N ARG A 223 -29.03 -15.58 9.15
CA ARG A 223 -28.48 -16.24 10.34
C ARG A 223 -29.55 -16.46 11.42
#